data_AF-A0A8T1AEU2-F1
#
_entry.id   AF-A0A8T1AEU2-F1
#
_cell.length_a   1.000
_cell.length_b   1.000
_cell.length_c   1.000
_cell.angle_alpha   90.00
_cell.angle_beta   90.00
_cell.angle_gamma   90.00
#
_symmetry.space_group_name_H-M   'P 1'
#
loop_
_entity.id
_entity.type
_entity.pdbx_description
1 polymer ?
#
loop_
_entity_poly.entity_id
_entity_poly.type
_entity_poly.pdbx_seq_one_letter_code
_entity_poly.pdbx_strand_id
1 'polypeptide(L)'
;MKKRPKNKNKTKLKSAEASKSAPVVQVATQLGVHRSSVYRCRKQAKALEANKKAGNKYYVRTSAHDALRVRYPVLEKQLLDYVAEMRKNRKLCVTTKCLILMMAKFDPAFDRARQYTALRSWTGRFLK
;
A
#
# COMPACT_ATOMS: atom_id res chain seq x y z
N MET A 1 10.03 -0.15 -8.02
CA MET A 1 9.25 -1.30 -7.47
C MET A 1 7.93 -1.42 -8.22
N LYS A 2 7.62 -2.60 -8.77
CA LYS A 2 6.37 -2.86 -9.48
C LYS A 2 5.19 -2.58 -8.53
N LYS A 3 4.41 -1.53 -8.84
CA LYS A 3 3.16 -1.21 -8.13
C LYS A 3 2.26 -2.45 -8.17
N ARG A 4 1.67 -2.79 -7.02
CA ARG A 4 0.73 -3.91 -6.77
C ARG A 4 -0.12 -4.24 -8.01
N PRO A 5 -0.35 -5.53 -8.35
CA PRO A 5 -1.35 -5.87 -9.35
C PRO A 5 -2.69 -5.25 -8.94
N LYS A 6 -3.29 -4.42 -9.80
CA LYS A 6 -4.59 -3.78 -9.54
C LYS A 6 -5.58 -4.87 -9.12
N ASN A 7 -6.27 -4.69 -8.00
CA ASN A 7 -7.37 -5.58 -7.62
C ASN A 7 -8.43 -5.52 -8.73
N LYS A 8 -8.48 -6.55 -9.58
CA LYS A 8 -9.42 -6.64 -10.69
C LYS A 8 -10.77 -7.25 -10.27
N ASN A 9 -10.96 -7.66 -9.00
CA ASN A 9 -12.21 -8.29 -8.55
C ASN A 9 -13.38 -7.33 -8.69
N LYS A 10 -13.19 -6.03 -8.44
CA LYS A 10 -14.22 -5.01 -8.69
C LYS A 10 -14.65 -4.97 -10.16
N THR A 11 -13.70 -5.02 -11.09
CA THR A 11 -13.98 -5.03 -12.53
C THR A 11 -14.65 -6.34 -12.97
N LYS A 12 -14.22 -7.47 -12.41
CA LYS A 12 -14.83 -8.78 -12.65
C LYS A 12 -16.27 -8.84 -12.13
N LEU A 13 -16.55 -8.24 -10.97
CA LEU A 13 -17.90 -8.13 -10.43
C LEU A 13 -18.79 -7.27 -11.34
N LYS A 14 -18.31 -6.11 -11.79
CA LYS A 14 -19.03 -5.28 -12.77
C LYS A 14 -19.38 -6.08 -14.03
N SER A 15 -18.46 -6.91 -14.54
CA SER A 15 -18.75 -7.77 -15.69
C SER A 15 -19.81 -8.85 -15.40
N ALA A 16 -19.80 -9.42 -14.20
CA ALA A 16 -20.77 -10.42 -13.79
C ALA A 16 -22.16 -9.81 -13.59
N GLU A 17 -22.24 -8.61 -13.00
CA GLU A 17 -23.49 -7.87 -12.79
C GLU A 17 -24.09 -7.41 -14.13
N ALA A 18 -23.31 -6.78 -15.00
CA ALA A 18 -23.77 -6.35 -16.32
C ALA A 18 -24.27 -7.52 -17.19
N SER A 19 -23.67 -8.71 -17.05
CA SER A 19 -24.11 -9.91 -17.78
C SER A 19 -25.45 -10.50 -17.33
N LYS A 20 -26.07 -9.96 -16.27
CA LYS A 20 -27.42 -10.34 -15.83
C LYS A 20 -28.50 -9.58 -16.59
N SER A 21 -28.22 -8.34 -17.00
CA SER A 21 -29.17 -7.43 -17.65
C SER A 21 -28.89 -7.23 -19.14
N ALA A 22 -27.69 -7.53 -19.63
CA ALA A 22 -27.31 -7.37 -21.03
C ALA A 22 -26.69 -8.65 -21.63
N PRO A 23 -26.79 -8.85 -22.95
CA PRO A 23 -26.11 -9.94 -23.65
C PRO A 23 -24.60 -9.95 -23.38
N VAL A 24 -24.05 -11.14 -23.14
CA VAL A 24 -22.62 -11.34 -22.82
C VAL A 24 -21.69 -10.73 -23.89
N VAL A 25 -22.11 -10.74 -25.16
CA VAL A 25 -21.33 -10.17 -26.27
C VAL A 25 -21.19 -8.65 -26.13
N GLN A 26 -22.27 -7.95 -25.77
CA GLN A 26 -22.25 -6.49 -25.55
C GLN A 26 -21.41 -6.11 -24.33
N VAL A 27 -21.51 -6.89 -23.24
CA VAL A 27 -20.71 -6.67 -22.03
C VAL A 27 -19.22 -6.92 -22.30
N ALA A 28 -18.90 -7.93 -23.10
CA ALA A 28 -17.54 -8.25 -23.51
C ALA A 28 -16.88 -7.12 -24.31
N THR A 29 -17.59 -6.54 -25.29
CA THR A 29 -17.11 -5.39 -26.06
C THR A 29 -16.96 -4.14 -25.20
N GLN A 30 -17.93 -3.81 -24.35
CA GLN A 30 -17.85 -2.63 -23.46
C GLN A 30 -16.66 -2.68 -22.49
N LEU A 31 -16.32 -3.88 -21.99
CA LEU A 31 -15.25 -4.06 -21.02
C LEU A 31 -13.90 -4.43 -21.66
N GLY A 32 -13.83 -4.56 -23.00
CA GLY A 32 -12.62 -4.95 -23.71
C GLY A 32 -12.08 -6.33 -23.30
N VAL A 33 -12.97 -7.28 -22.99
CA VAL A 33 -12.61 -8.64 -22.55
C VAL A 33 -13.34 -9.70 -23.37
N HIS A 34 -12.69 -10.83 -23.59
CA HIS A 34 -13.30 -11.94 -24.33
C HIS A 34 -14.55 -12.51 -23.62
N ARG A 35 -15.54 -12.96 -24.40
CA ARG A 35 -16.81 -13.57 -23.91
C ARG A 35 -16.62 -14.62 -22.83
N SER A 36 -15.61 -15.49 -22.95
CA SER A 36 -15.31 -16.53 -21.96
C SER A 36 -14.93 -15.96 -20.59
N SER A 37 -14.32 -14.78 -20.54
CA SER A 37 -13.97 -14.11 -19.29
C SER A 37 -15.21 -13.65 -18.54
N VAL A 38 -16.24 -13.18 -19.26
CA VAL A 38 -17.52 -12.78 -18.66
C VAL A 38 -18.23 -14.00 -18.05
N TYR A 39 -18.29 -15.13 -18.77
CA TYR A 39 -18.84 -16.38 -18.23
C TYR A 39 -18.09 -16.88 -16.99
N ARG A 40 -16.75 -16.82 -17.00
CA ARG A 40 -15.93 -17.19 -15.83
C ARG A 40 -16.21 -16.27 -14.64
N CYS A 41 -16.38 -14.96 -14.87
CA CYS A 41 -16.72 -14.01 -13.82
C CYS A 41 -18.12 -14.27 -13.25
N ARG A 42 -19.11 -14.59 -14.10
CA ARG A 42 -20.45 -14.97 -13.66
C ARG A 42 -20.43 -16.22 -12.79
N LYS A 43 -19.70 -17.27 -13.19
CA LYS A 43 -19.52 -18.50 -12.39
C LYS A 43 -18.86 -18.23 -11.03
N GLN A 44 -17.92 -17.28 -10.97
CA GLN A 44 -17.19 -16.93 -9.75
C GLN A 44 -17.81 -15.76 -8.96
N ALA A 45 -19.02 -15.29 -9.31
CA ALA A 45 -19.59 -14.06 -8.75
C ALA A 45 -19.68 -14.09 -7.21
N LYS A 46 -20.13 -15.20 -6.61
CA LYS A 46 -20.21 -15.37 -5.14
C LYS A 46 -18.83 -15.25 -4.48
N ALA A 47 -17.83 -15.93 -5.04
CA ALA A 47 -16.45 -15.88 -4.54
C ALA A 47 -15.81 -14.49 -4.71
N LEU A 48 -16.16 -13.79 -5.80
CA LEU A 48 -15.70 -12.43 -6.06
C LEU A 48 -16.32 -11.41 -5.10
N GLU A 49 -17.61 -11.54 -4.75
CA GLU A 49 -18.27 -10.68 -3.76
C GLU A 49 -17.68 -10.89 -2.37
N ALA A 50 -17.52 -12.14 -1.93
CA ALA A 50 -16.86 -12.46 -0.65
C ALA A 50 -15.43 -11.89 -0.56
N ASN A 51 -14.74 -11.76 -1.70
CA ASN A 51 -13.37 -11.27 -1.80
C ASN A 51 -13.26 -9.87 -2.44
N LYS A 52 -14.33 -9.07 -2.43
CA LYS A 52 -14.39 -7.75 -3.09
C LYS A 52 -13.34 -6.77 -2.54
N LYS A 53 -13.07 -6.85 -1.23
CA LYS A 53 -12.06 -6.05 -0.52
C LYS A 53 -10.73 -6.77 -0.35
N ALA A 54 -10.67 -8.09 -0.60
CA ALA A 54 -9.45 -8.87 -0.46
C ALA A 54 -8.46 -8.50 -1.57
N GLY A 55 -7.22 -8.22 -1.19
CA GLY A 55 -6.11 -8.17 -2.14
C GLY A 55 -5.85 -9.54 -2.75
N ASN A 56 -5.02 -9.60 -3.79
CA ASN A 56 -4.56 -10.86 -4.37
C ASN A 56 -4.02 -11.81 -3.27
N LYS A 57 -4.43 -13.09 -3.29
CA LYS A 57 -4.08 -14.12 -2.28
C LYS A 57 -2.57 -14.29 -2.05
N TYR A 58 -1.76 -13.92 -3.04
CA TYR A 58 -0.30 -13.97 -2.98
C TYR A 58 0.33 -12.73 -2.30
N TYR A 59 -0.48 -11.82 -1.74
CA TYR A 59 -0.03 -10.61 -1.08
C TYR A 59 -0.66 -10.52 0.32
N VAL A 60 0.19 -10.32 1.33
CA VAL A 60 -0.21 -10.23 2.74
C VAL A 60 -1.18 -9.06 2.96
N ARG A 61 -2.16 -9.25 3.87
CA ARG A 61 -3.13 -8.19 4.26
C ARG A 61 -2.38 -6.95 4.76
N THR A 62 -2.86 -5.76 4.40
CA THR A 62 -2.27 -4.48 4.83
C THR A 62 -2.16 -4.38 6.36
N SER A 63 -3.18 -4.82 7.10
CA SER A 63 -3.17 -4.83 8.57
C SER A 63 -2.11 -5.79 9.16
N ALA A 64 -1.88 -6.93 8.50
CA ALA A 64 -0.81 -7.85 8.89
C ALA A 64 0.58 -7.27 8.59
N HIS A 65 0.71 -6.49 7.51
CA HIS A 65 1.92 -5.70 7.25
C HIS A 65 2.11 -4.56 8.26
N ASP A 66 1.04 -3.90 8.69
CA ASP A 66 1.11 -2.81 9.67
C ASP A 66 1.54 -3.31 11.05
N ALA A 67 1.13 -4.53 11.43
CA ALA A 67 1.54 -5.22 12.65
C ALA A 67 2.97 -5.80 12.56
N LEU A 68 3.42 -6.19 11.36
CA LEU A 68 4.81 -6.64 11.10
C LEU A 68 5.82 -5.49 11.03
N ARG A 69 5.37 -4.24 10.96
CA ARG A 69 6.25 -3.10 11.22
C ARG A 69 6.47 -3.07 12.74
N VAL A 70 7.56 -3.66 13.20
CA VAL A 70 8.17 -3.30 14.50
C VAL A 70 8.57 -1.83 14.37
N ARG A 71 7.58 -0.95 14.56
CA ARG A 71 7.74 0.50 14.61
C ARG A 71 8.36 0.80 15.94
N TYR A 72 9.35 1.67 15.96
CA TYR A 72 9.91 2.20 17.19
C TYR A 72 9.01 3.37 17.58
N PRO A 73 7.93 3.14 18.36
CA PRO A 73 6.81 4.06 18.36
C PRO A 73 7.19 5.39 19.04
N VAL A 74 8.06 5.30 20.05
CA VAL A 74 8.62 6.47 20.75
C VAL A 74 9.49 7.30 19.82
N LEU A 75 10.45 6.66 19.14
CA LEU A 75 11.36 7.33 18.20
C LEU A 75 10.61 7.94 17.01
N GLU A 76 9.64 7.20 16.45
CA GLU A 76 8.81 7.68 15.35
C GLU A 76 7.97 8.90 15.76
N LYS A 77 7.38 8.89 16.96
CA LYS A 77 6.65 10.04 17.49
C LYS A 77 7.54 11.27 17.62
N GLN A 78 8.73 11.13 18.23
CA GLN A 78 9.68 12.23 18.41
C GLN A 78 10.16 12.81 17.06
N LEU A 79 10.38 11.95 16.05
CA LEU A 79 10.73 12.39 14.70
C LEU A 79 9.58 13.12 14.01
N LEU A 80 8.33 12.66 14.18
CA LEU A 80 7.16 13.34 13.63
C LEU A 80 6.96 14.73 14.25
N ASP A 81 7.12 14.84 15.57
CA ASP A 81 7.03 16.12 16.29
C ASP A 81 8.12 17.09 15.78
N TYR A 82 9.36 16.61 15.62
CA TYR A 82 10.44 17.39 15.02
C TYR A 82 10.11 17.83 13.58
N VAL A 83 9.62 16.93 12.73
CA VAL A 83 9.24 17.28 11.35
C VAL A 83 8.12 18.32 11.32
N ALA A 84 7.15 18.22 12.22
CA ALA A 84 6.06 19.17 12.35
C ALA A 84 6.58 20.57 12.72
N GLU A 85 7.49 20.67 13.69
CA GLU A 85 8.15 21.93 14.05
C GLU A 85 8.95 22.53 12.89
N MET A 86 9.74 21.71 12.18
CA MET A 86 10.53 22.20 11.05
C MET A 86 9.66 22.66 9.88
N ARG A 87 8.49 22.05 9.67
CA ARG A 87 7.54 22.48 8.62
C ARG A 87 6.85 23.81 8.93
N LYS A 88 6.68 24.18 10.21
CA LYS A 88 6.20 25.52 10.58
C LYS A 88 7.19 26.60 10.09
N ASN A 89 8.49 26.28 10.17
CA ASN A 89 9.58 27.13 9.70
C ASN A 89 9.82 26.95 8.19
N ARG A 90 8.83 27.29 7.35
CA ARG A 90 8.73 27.12 5.86
C ARG A 90 10.02 27.31 5.01
N LYS A 91 11.10 27.86 5.58
CA LYS A 91 12.43 28.02 5.00
C LYS A 91 13.33 26.78 5.11
N LEU A 92 13.04 25.80 5.97
CA LEU A 92 13.91 24.64 6.23
C LEU A 92 13.29 23.34 5.68
N CYS A 93 13.95 22.74 4.69
CA CYS A 93 13.59 21.41 4.20
C CYS A 93 14.19 20.32 5.10
N VAL A 94 13.35 19.41 5.61
CA VAL A 94 13.83 18.22 6.33
C VAL A 94 14.31 17.19 5.32
N THR A 95 15.64 17.04 5.20
CA THR A 95 16.25 16.02 4.34
C THR A 95 16.38 14.68 5.07
N THR A 96 16.62 13.60 4.32
CA THR A 96 16.90 12.28 4.90
C THR A 96 18.11 12.31 5.85
N LYS A 97 19.13 13.12 5.56
CA LYS A 97 20.30 13.28 6.44
C LYS A 97 19.91 13.93 7.77
N CYS A 98 19.06 14.95 7.75
CA CYS A 98 18.55 15.58 8.98
C CYS A 98 17.81 14.57 9.87
N LEU A 99 16.98 13.71 9.26
CA LEU A 99 16.27 12.67 10.02
C LEU A 99 17.22 11.66 10.66
N ILE A 100 18.25 11.21 9.94
CA ILE A 100 19.25 10.29 10.50
C ILE A 100 20.02 10.94 11.66
N LEU A 101 20.38 12.22 11.53
CA LEU A 101 21.00 12.96 12.65
C LEU A 101 20.06 13.07 13.86
N MET A 102 18.78 13.31 13.63
CA MET A 102 17.80 13.36 14.72
C MET A 102 17.54 11.99 15.33
N MET A 103 17.62 10.91 14.55
CA MET A 103 17.57 9.54 15.08
C MET A 103 18.74 9.26 16.02
N ALA A 104 19.96 9.64 15.63
CA ALA A 104 21.13 9.54 16.50
C ALA A 104 20.99 10.37 17.79
N LYS A 105 20.27 11.50 17.73
CA LYS A 105 19.98 12.35 18.90
C LYS A 105 18.92 11.74 19.82
N PHE A 106 17.85 11.18 19.27
CA PHE A 106 16.72 10.65 20.05
C PHE A 106 16.97 9.24 20.58
N ASP A 107 17.64 8.39 19.78
CA ASP A 107 18.02 7.03 20.17
C ASP A 107 19.42 6.69 19.61
N PRO A 108 20.48 7.05 20.33
CA PRO A 108 21.85 6.76 19.93
C PRO A 108 22.17 5.25 19.86
N ALA A 109 21.42 4.40 20.56
CA ALA A 109 21.59 2.96 20.50
C ALA A 109 21.00 2.39 19.19
N PHE A 110 19.84 2.90 18.78
CA PHE A 110 19.21 2.57 17.50
C PHE A 110 20.11 2.91 16.31
N ASP A 111 20.76 4.08 16.35
CA ASP A 111 21.62 4.55 15.26
C ASP A 111 22.91 3.73 15.18
N ARG A 112 23.62 3.57 16.30
CA ARG A 112 24.87 2.79 16.38
C ARG A 112 24.71 1.32 16.02
N ALA A 113 23.54 0.73 16.28
CA ALA A 113 23.26 -0.65 15.93
C ALA A 113 23.08 -0.88 14.41
N ARG A 114 23.09 0.18 13.58
CA ARG A 114 22.76 0.09 12.15
C ARG A 114 23.80 0.75 11.26
N GLN A 115 24.04 0.12 10.11
CA GLN A 115 24.77 0.74 9.02
C GLN A 115 23.95 1.86 8.38
N TYR A 116 24.64 2.84 7.78
CA TYR A 116 24.02 3.98 7.10
C TYR A 116 22.98 3.58 6.04
N THR A 117 23.22 2.51 5.30
CA THR A 117 22.29 1.96 4.29
C THR A 117 20.97 1.48 4.91
N ALA A 118 21.04 0.87 6.10
CA ALA A 118 19.88 0.44 6.87
C ALA A 118 19.10 1.64 7.43
N LEU A 119 19.81 2.67 7.93
CA LEU A 119 19.21 3.92 8.41
C LEU A 119 18.50 4.68 7.28
N ARG A 120 19.12 4.76 6.10
CA ARG A 120 18.51 5.34 4.90
C ARG A 120 17.29 4.56 4.41
N SER A 121 17.35 3.23 4.46
CA SER A 121 16.19 2.38 4.10
C SER A 121 15.05 2.48 5.11
N TRP A 122 15.37 2.64 6.39
CA TRP A 122 14.39 2.84 7.45
C TRP A 122 13.70 4.21 7.33
N THR A 123 14.48 5.30 7.17
CA THR A 123 13.93 6.66 6.95
C THR A 123 13.07 6.74 5.69
N GLY A 124 13.45 6.05 4.61
CA GLY A 124 12.63 5.94 3.39
C GLY A 124 11.33 5.15 3.57
N ARG A 125 11.20 4.34 4.63
CA ARG A 125 9.94 3.69 5.04
C ARG A 125 9.13 4.57 5.98
N PHE A 126 9.79 5.31 6.88
CA PHE A 126 9.18 6.26 7.80
C PHE A 126 8.45 7.41 7.08
N LEU A 127 9.02 7.92 5.98
CA LEU A 127 8.45 9.02 5.20
C LEU A 127 7.32 8.62 4.21
N LYS A 128 6.93 7.34 4.15
CA LYS A 128 5.91 6.82 3.23
C LYS A 128 4.63 6.41 3.94
#